data_AF-A0A803SYL6-F1
#
_entry.id   AF-A0A803SYL6-F1
#
_cell.length_a   1.000
_cell.length_b   1.000
_cell.length_c   1.000
_cell.angle_alpha   90.00
_cell.angle_beta   90.00
_cell.angle_gamma   90.00
#
_symmetry.space_group_name_H-M   'P 1'
#
loop_
_entity.id
_entity.type
_entity.pdbx_description
1 polymer ?
#
loop_
_entity_poly.entity_id
_entity_poly.type
_entity_poly.pdbx_seq_one_letter_code
_entity_poly.pdbx_strand_id
1 'polypeptide(L)'
;MVLYHSEADDSLLIYAGATLLSGGTILYRVKKSRVQAAIPFFCGILLLLALEILCFATLRNYLGLSLFSLVCLAFCVYTPTQAMLPVDRRAVLITGGIPMPRLAAYGSSKAALSMFSGVMRQELSSWGIKVAVVHPSGFRTCIQGNPEIWNKEEQNLFESLAPDVRRDYGDDYICSMKTLLMHMPSFSASDFSPVLHDVLHALLAMRPYGLYTPGKNAYKYLLIFCYSPLWFYDFFIGRCMSLPSMPSALRVAKN
;
A
#
# COMPACT_ATOMS: atom_id res chain seq x y z
N MET A 1 -47.67 -1.65 48.24
CA MET A 1 -47.58 -1.71 46.77
C MET A 1 -46.22 -1.15 46.39
N VAL A 2 -45.18 -1.97 46.53
CA VAL A 2 -43.78 -1.59 46.31
C VAL A 2 -43.42 -1.99 44.88
N LEU A 3 -42.89 -1.03 44.14
CA LEU A 3 -42.48 -1.10 42.74
C LEU A 3 -41.45 -2.24 42.54
N TYR A 4 -41.84 -3.27 41.80
CA TYR A 4 -40.99 -4.42 41.42
C TYR A 4 -40.95 -4.59 39.89
N HIS A 5 -40.90 -3.47 39.16
CA HIS A 5 -40.78 -3.47 37.70
C HIS A 5 -39.84 -2.33 37.28
N SER A 6 -38.53 -2.60 37.16
CA SER A 6 -37.63 -1.81 36.28
C SER A 6 -36.25 -2.43 36.03
N GLU A 7 -35.68 -3.25 36.94
CA GLU A 7 -34.28 -3.70 36.76
C GLU A 7 -34.08 -4.85 35.75
N ALA A 8 -35.12 -5.65 35.49
CA ALA A 8 -35.03 -6.80 34.59
C ALA A 8 -35.02 -6.40 33.12
N ASP A 9 -35.73 -5.32 32.74
CA ASP A 9 -35.84 -4.87 31.35
C ASP A 9 -34.58 -4.12 30.90
N ASP A 10 -33.97 -3.30 31.77
CA ASP A 10 -32.74 -2.57 31.43
C ASP A 10 -31.56 -3.51 31.20
N SER A 11 -31.47 -4.59 31.98
CA SER A 11 -30.44 -5.62 31.83
C SER A 11 -30.60 -6.39 30.51
N LEU A 12 -31.85 -6.65 30.09
CA LEU A 12 -32.17 -7.34 28.84
C LEU A 12 -31.82 -6.46 27.62
N LEU A 13 -32.11 -5.17 27.69
CA LEU A 13 -31.79 -4.20 26.64
C LEU A 13 -30.28 -4.02 26.45
N ILE A 14 -29.52 -3.97 27.55
CA ILE A 14 -28.05 -3.90 27.49
C ILE A 14 -27.44 -5.17 26.89
N TYR A 15 -27.97 -6.35 27.26
CA TYR A 15 -27.55 -7.63 26.66
C TYR A 15 -27.86 -7.68 25.16
N ALA A 16 -29.09 -7.34 24.77
CA ALA A 16 -29.49 -7.33 23.36
C ALA A 16 -28.62 -6.36 22.52
N GLY A 17 -28.28 -5.20 23.08
CA GLY A 17 -27.37 -4.23 22.44
C GLY A 17 -25.95 -4.80 22.23
N ALA A 18 -25.39 -5.46 23.24
CA ALA A 18 -24.05 -6.05 23.16
C ALA A 18 -24.00 -7.25 22.19
N THR A 19 -25.04 -8.09 22.16
CA THR A 19 -25.17 -9.20 21.22
C THR A 19 -25.28 -8.70 19.77
N LEU A 20 -26.07 -7.65 19.53
CA LEU A 20 -26.20 -7.06 18.20
C LEU A 20 -24.89 -6.42 17.71
N LEU A 21 -24.15 -5.75 18.60
CA LEU A 21 -22.87 -5.11 18.25
C LEU A 21 -21.78 -6.15 17.93
N SER A 22 -21.68 -7.19 18.76
CA SER A 22 -20.70 -8.27 18.58
C SER A 22 -21.05 -9.15 17.36
N GLY A 23 -22.30 -9.57 17.24
CA GLY A 23 -22.82 -10.30 16.08
C GLY A 23 -22.69 -9.53 14.77
N GLY A 24 -22.97 -8.22 14.77
CA GLY A 24 -22.79 -7.34 13.61
C GLY A 24 -21.33 -7.21 13.18
N THR A 25 -20.40 -7.11 14.14
CA THR A 25 -18.96 -7.05 13.88
C THR A 25 -18.43 -8.35 13.27
N ILE A 26 -18.92 -9.49 13.77
CA ILE A 26 -18.59 -10.82 13.23
C ILE A 26 -19.16 -10.97 11.82
N LEU A 27 -20.45 -10.67 11.60
CA LEU A 27 -21.10 -10.80 10.29
C LEU A 27 -20.48 -9.87 9.23
N TYR A 28 -20.11 -8.65 9.61
CA TYR A 28 -19.35 -7.73 8.76
C TYR A 28 -18.00 -8.34 8.35
N ARG A 29 -17.29 -8.97 9.29
CA ARG A 29 -16.01 -9.67 9.03
C ARG A 29 -16.18 -10.93 8.19
N VAL A 30 -17.26 -11.69 8.36
CA VAL A 30 -17.61 -12.85 7.52
C VAL A 30 -17.91 -12.41 6.08
N LYS A 31 -18.69 -11.33 5.89
CA LYS A 31 -19.00 -10.82 4.55
C LYS A 31 -17.78 -10.25 3.82
N LYS A 32 -16.83 -9.67 4.56
CA LYS A 32 -15.57 -9.13 4.02
C LYS A 32 -14.52 -10.21 3.74
N SER A 33 -14.54 -11.32 4.46
CA SER A 33 -13.59 -12.42 4.30
C SER A 33 -14.21 -13.53 3.45
N ARG A 34 -13.92 -13.59 2.14
CA ARG A 34 -14.34 -14.75 1.32
C ARG A 34 -13.70 -16.02 1.89
N VAL A 35 -14.54 -16.86 2.48
CA VAL A 35 -14.22 -17.97 3.38
C VAL A 35 -13.46 -19.09 2.65
N GLN A 36 -12.19 -19.30 3.00
CA GLN A 36 -11.40 -20.48 2.55
C GLN A 36 -10.95 -21.40 3.70
N ALA A 37 -11.42 -21.16 4.93
CA ALA A 37 -11.24 -22.07 6.07
C ALA A 37 -12.56 -22.26 6.81
N ALA A 38 -13.52 -22.91 6.15
CA ALA A 38 -14.91 -22.98 6.62
C ALA A 38 -15.04 -23.73 7.97
N ILE A 39 -14.38 -24.88 8.14
CA ILE A 39 -14.69 -25.79 9.27
C ILE A 39 -14.30 -25.24 10.65
N PRO A 40 -13.04 -24.80 10.92
CA PRO A 40 -12.67 -24.32 12.26
C PRO A 40 -13.32 -22.97 12.60
N PHE A 41 -13.62 -22.15 11.60
CA PHE A 41 -14.26 -20.85 11.78
C PHE A 41 -15.75 -20.99 12.14
N PHE A 42 -16.49 -21.88 11.46
CA PHE A 42 -17.89 -22.18 11.79
C PHE A 42 -18.02 -22.87 13.15
N CYS A 43 -17.12 -23.82 13.49
CA CYS A 43 -17.11 -24.43 14.83
C CYS A 43 -16.84 -23.40 15.93
N GLY A 44 -15.92 -22.44 15.72
CA GLY A 44 -15.64 -21.37 16.68
C GLY A 44 -16.83 -20.43 16.90
N ILE A 45 -17.54 -20.04 15.83
CA ILE A 45 -18.76 -19.24 15.92
C ILE A 45 -19.87 -20.00 16.65
N LEU A 46 -20.07 -21.28 16.35
CA LEU A 46 -21.08 -22.11 17.02
C LEU A 46 -20.79 -22.25 18.52
N LEU A 47 -19.51 -22.38 18.89
CA LEU A 47 -19.08 -22.46 20.28
C LEU A 47 -19.31 -21.14 21.04
N LEU A 48 -19.09 -19.99 20.38
CA LEU A 48 -19.41 -18.67 20.94
C LEU A 48 -20.92 -18.49 21.17
N LEU A 49 -21.75 -18.90 20.21
CA LEU A 49 -23.21 -18.84 20.35
C LEU A 49 -23.72 -19.77 21.46
N ALA A 50 -23.16 -20.97 21.60
CA ALA A 50 -23.50 -21.87 22.69
C ALA A 50 -23.07 -21.31 24.06
N LEU A 51 -21.90 -20.67 24.12
CA LEU A 51 -21.40 -20.01 25.34
C LEU A 51 -22.29 -18.81 25.73
N GLU A 52 -22.79 -18.05 24.76
CA GLU A 52 -23.73 -16.95 25.00
C GLU A 52 -25.02 -17.44 25.67
N ILE A 53 -25.63 -18.51 25.13
CA ILE A 53 -26.84 -19.12 25.67
C ILE A 53 -26.59 -19.65 27.08
N LEU A 54 -25.42 -20.28 27.30
CA LEU A 54 -25.05 -20.82 28.61
C LEU A 54 -24.80 -19.70 29.64
N CYS A 55 -24.11 -18.63 29.26
CA CYS A 55 -23.86 -17.47 30.12
C CYS A 55 -25.16 -16.75 30.47
N PHE A 56 -26.09 -16.62 29.52
CA PHE A 56 -27.41 -16.03 29.76
C PHE A 56 -28.27 -16.87 30.71
N ALA A 57 -28.21 -18.20 30.57
CA ALA A 57 -29.01 -19.13 31.39
C ALA A 57 -28.47 -19.29 32.84
N THR A 58 -27.15 -19.19 33.05
CA THR A 58 -26.52 -19.50 34.35
C THR A 58 -26.10 -18.27 35.15
N LEU A 59 -25.74 -17.16 34.49
CA LEU A 59 -25.19 -15.96 35.12
C LEU A 59 -25.93 -14.72 34.62
N ARG A 60 -27.12 -14.46 35.17
CA ARG A 60 -27.97 -13.30 34.83
C ARG A 60 -27.45 -11.98 35.42
N ASN A 61 -26.13 -11.75 35.37
CA ASN A 61 -25.43 -10.61 35.95
C ASN A 61 -24.32 -10.10 35.01
N TYR A 62 -23.87 -8.85 35.19
CA TYR A 62 -22.80 -8.17 34.42
C TYR A 62 -21.51 -9.00 34.24
N LEU A 63 -21.22 -9.93 35.14
CA LEU A 63 -20.09 -10.85 35.06
C LEU A 63 -20.15 -11.77 33.83
N GLY A 64 -21.34 -12.28 33.48
CA GLY A 64 -21.52 -13.12 32.28
C GLY A 64 -21.24 -12.35 30.99
N LEU A 65 -21.67 -11.09 30.94
CA LEU A 65 -21.43 -10.18 29.81
C LEU A 65 -19.95 -9.84 29.66
N SER A 66 -19.25 -9.60 30.78
CA SER A 66 -17.82 -9.30 30.78
C SER A 66 -16.99 -10.49 30.27
N LEU A 67 -17.33 -11.72 30.68
CA LEU A 67 -16.67 -12.93 30.23
C LEU A 67 -16.92 -13.21 28.74
N PHE A 68 -18.17 -13.07 28.28
CA PHE A 68 -18.50 -13.23 26.87
C PHE A 68 -17.79 -12.21 25.97
N SER A 69 -17.72 -10.95 26.39
CA SER A 69 -16.98 -9.90 25.68
C SER A 69 -15.48 -10.23 25.58
N LEU A 70 -14.88 -10.73 26.67
CA LEU A 70 -13.46 -11.07 26.72
C LEU A 70 -13.13 -12.28 25.86
N VAL A 71 -14.00 -13.29 25.82
CA VAL A 71 -13.87 -14.47 24.95
C VAL A 71 -14.09 -14.09 23.48
N CYS A 72 -15.04 -13.21 23.18
CA CYS A 72 -15.23 -12.68 21.82
C CYS A 72 -14.01 -11.89 21.35
N LEU A 73 -13.43 -11.04 22.20
CA LEU A 73 -12.19 -10.31 21.89
C LEU A 73 -11.00 -11.27 21.71
N ALA A 74 -10.86 -12.25 22.59
CA ALA A 74 -9.83 -13.28 22.47
C ALA A 74 -9.98 -14.04 21.14
N PHE A 75 -11.18 -14.47 20.75
CA PHE A 75 -11.44 -15.12 19.47
C PHE A 75 -11.16 -14.19 18.27
N CYS A 76 -11.48 -12.91 18.36
CA CYS A 76 -11.16 -11.92 17.33
C CYS A 76 -9.65 -11.70 17.15
N VAL A 77 -8.87 -11.83 18.24
CA VAL A 77 -7.40 -11.71 18.22
C VAL A 77 -6.75 -13.03 17.79
N TYR A 78 -7.30 -14.17 18.21
CA TYR A 78 -6.76 -15.50 17.92
C TYR A 78 -7.11 -16.03 16.53
N THR A 79 -8.16 -15.51 15.90
CA THR A 79 -8.46 -15.82 14.50
C THR A 79 -7.52 -15.00 13.61
N PRO A 80 -6.53 -15.62 12.95
CA PRO A 80 -5.64 -14.89 12.08
C PRO A 80 -6.46 -14.39 10.88
N THR A 81 -6.61 -13.07 10.76
CA THR A 81 -7.15 -12.43 9.56
C THR A 81 -6.12 -12.58 8.43
N GLN A 82 -6.02 -13.77 7.85
CA GLN A 82 -5.25 -13.97 6.63
C GLN A 82 -6.05 -13.44 5.44
N ALA A 83 -5.91 -12.15 5.17
CA ALA A 83 -6.30 -11.59 3.88
C ALA A 83 -5.24 -11.96 2.83
N MET A 84 -5.44 -13.11 2.15
CA MET A 84 -4.89 -13.58 0.85
C MET A 84 -3.35 -13.51 0.63
N LEU A 85 -2.67 -14.51 0.06
CA LEU A 85 -2.65 -14.88 -1.37
C LEU A 85 -2.07 -16.31 -1.53
N PRO A 86 -2.73 -17.24 -2.25
CA PRO A 86 -2.07 -18.47 -2.68
C PRO A 86 -1.51 -18.30 -4.10
N VAL A 87 -0.22 -18.00 -4.20
CA VAL A 87 0.65 -18.49 -5.28
C VAL A 87 1.97 -18.91 -4.63
N ASP A 88 2.08 -20.19 -4.27
CA ASP A 88 3.30 -20.88 -3.80
C ASP A 88 4.10 -20.23 -2.65
N ARG A 89 3.42 -19.58 -1.69
CA ARG A 89 4.08 -18.88 -0.56
C ARG A 89 5.12 -17.87 -1.05
N ARG A 90 4.84 -17.20 -2.16
CA ARG A 90 5.74 -16.21 -2.75
C ARG A 90 5.00 -14.95 -3.13
N ALA A 91 5.66 -13.83 -2.95
CA ALA A 91 5.16 -12.53 -3.38
C ALA A 91 6.29 -11.76 -4.08
N VAL A 92 5.97 -11.16 -5.23
CA VAL A 92 6.91 -10.34 -6.00
C VAL A 92 6.29 -8.96 -6.18
N LEU A 93 7.00 -7.91 -5.75
CA LEU A 93 6.53 -6.54 -5.83
C LEU A 93 7.46 -5.69 -6.69
N ILE A 94 6.90 -4.98 -7.67
CA ILE A 94 7.63 -4.05 -8.54
C ILE A 94 7.64 -2.66 -7.90
N THR A 95 8.78 -2.28 -7.34
CA THR A 95 8.96 -1.06 -6.54
C THR A 95 10.16 -0.24 -7.03
N GLY A 96 10.54 0.80 -6.30
CA GLY A 96 11.73 1.60 -6.60
C GLY A 96 12.04 2.50 -5.42
N GLY A 97 13.32 2.79 -5.16
CA GLY A 97 13.75 3.52 -3.96
C GLY A 97 14.65 4.72 -4.24
N ILE A 98 14.79 5.12 -5.50
CA ILE A 98 15.74 6.15 -5.92
C ILE A 98 14.99 7.48 -6.11
N PRO A 99 15.38 8.57 -5.41
CA PRO A 99 14.73 9.88 -5.57
C PRO A 99 14.94 10.43 -6.99
N MET A 100 13.85 10.71 -7.70
CA MET A 100 13.88 11.28 -9.04
C MET A 100 13.24 12.68 -9.04
N PRO A 101 13.98 13.74 -9.41
CA PRO A 101 13.43 15.08 -9.56
C PRO A 101 12.17 15.05 -10.44
N ARG A 102 11.12 15.79 -10.01
CA ARG A 102 9.82 15.94 -10.71
C ARG A 102 8.94 14.71 -10.76
N LEU A 103 9.39 13.60 -10.17
CA LEU A 103 8.59 12.40 -9.95
C LEU A 103 8.35 12.19 -8.46
N ALA A 104 8.23 13.25 -7.67
CA ALA A 104 8.16 13.18 -6.21
C ALA A 104 7.01 12.25 -5.72
N ALA A 105 5.79 12.46 -6.22
CA ALA A 105 4.63 11.65 -5.82
C ALA A 105 4.72 10.18 -6.30
N TYR A 106 5.21 9.98 -7.52
CA TYR A 106 5.40 8.63 -8.08
C TYR A 106 6.51 7.87 -7.33
N GLY A 107 7.66 8.52 -7.16
CA GLY A 107 8.84 7.99 -6.48
C GLY A 107 8.57 7.71 -5.01
N SER A 108 7.88 8.60 -4.30
CA SER A 108 7.49 8.36 -2.89
C SER A 108 6.57 7.16 -2.76
N SER A 109 5.59 7.01 -3.65
CA SER A 109 4.68 5.86 -3.67
C SER A 109 5.44 4.54 -3.92
N LYS A 110 6.39 4.53 -4.85
CA LYS A 110 7.24 3.36 -5.13
C LYS A 110 8.21 3.05 -3.99
N ALA A 111 8.77 4.07 -3.33
CA ALA A 111 9.64 3.92 -2.18
C ALA A 111 8.88 3.38 -0.97
N ALA A 112 7.66 3.86 -0.73
CA ALA A 112 6.77 3.34 0.29
C ALA A 112 6.48 1.85 0.08
N LEU A 113 6.20 1.43 -1.16
CA LEU A 113 6.05 0.00 -1.49
C LEU A 113 7.33 -0.80 -1.25
N SER A 114 8.51 -0.22 -1.49
CA SER A 114 9.79 -0.88 -1.20
C SER A 114 9.97 -1.11 0.31
N MET A 115 9.63 -0.10 1.12
CA MET A 115 9.67 -0.22 2.59
C MET A 115 8.67 -1.25 3.08
N PHE A 116 7.42 -1.15 2.62
CA PHE A 116 6.36 -2.13 2.93
C PHE A 116 6.79 -3.56 2.59
N SER A 117 7.35 -3.78 1.41
CA SER A 117 7.85 -5.10 1.01
C SER A 117 8.96 -5.61 1.92
N GLY A 118 9.83 -4.72 2.41
CA GLY A 118 10.88 -5.04 3.37
C GLY A 118 10.34 -5.49 4.73
N VAL A 119 9.24 -4.89 5.19
CA VAL A 119 8.52 -5.31 6.40
C VAL A 119 7.86 -6.67 6.17
N MET A 120 7.11 -6.83 5.08
CA MET A 120 6.44 -8.09 4.75
C MET A 120 7.44 -9.25 4.62
N ARG A 121 8.64 -9.01 4.10
CA ARG A 121 9.70 -10.03 4.02
C ARG A 121 10.11 -10.56 5.38
N GLN A 122 10.11 -9.71 6.41
CA GLN A 122 10.49 -10.09 7.78
C GLN A 122 9.32 -10.78 8.49
N GLU A 123 8.15 -10.14 8.49
CA GLU A 123 6.96 -10.70 9.15
C GLU A 123 6.59 -12.04 8.53
N LEU A 124 6.55 -12.12 7.20
CA LEU A 124 6.11 -13.31 6.50
C LEU A 124 7.12 -14.47 6.48
N SER A 125 8.35 -14.22 6.92
CA SER A 125 9.39 -15.25 6.98
C SER A 125 9.02 -16.41 7.92
N SER A 126 8.31 -16.11 9.01
CA SER A 126 7.84 -17.09 10.00
C SER A 126 6.83 -18.10 9.42
N TRP A 127 6.06 -17.68 8.41
CA TRP A 127 5.11 -18.54 7.68
C TRP A 127 5.75 -19.22 6.45
N GLY A 128 7.06 -19.06 6.27
CA GLY A 128 7.80 -19.61 5.14
C GLY A 128 7.45 -18.96 3.80
N ILE A 129 6.92 -17.73 3.83
CA ILE A 129 6.58 -16.97 2.62
C ILE A 129 7.78 -16.11 2.21
N LYS A 130 8.15 -16.19 0.94
CA LYS A 130 9.30 -15.46 0.38
C LYS A 130 8.80 -14.22 -0.37
N VAL A 131 9.23 -13.06 0.09
CA VAL A 131 8.93 -11.78 -0.57
C VAL A 131 10.17 -11.29 -1.30
N ALA A 132 10.00 -11.02 -2.60
CA ALA A 132 11.03 -10.45 -3.46
C ALA A 132 10.59 -9.08 -3.98
N VAL A 133 11.55 -8.18 -4.09
CA VAL A 133 11.36 -6.84 -4.62
C VAL A 133 12.08 -6.71 -5.94
N VAL A 134 11.44 -6.09 -6.93
CA VAL A 134 12.02 -5.81 -8.25
C VAL A 134 12.09 -4.29 -8.43
N HIS A 135 13.30 -3.75 -8.57
CA HIS A 135 13.59 -2.34 -8.86
C HIS A 135 14.03 -2.19 -10.32
N PRO A 136 13.09 -2.06 -11.27
CA PRO A 136 13.43 -1.91 -12.68
C PRO A 136 14.04 -0.53 -12.98
N SER A 137 14.87 -0.46 -14.03
CA SER A 137 15.17 0.82 -14.70
C SER A 137 13.97 1.34 -15.51
N GLY A 138 14.18 2.34 -16.37
CA GLY A 138 13.18 2.77 -17.34
C GLY A 138 12.89 1.69 -18.39
N PHE A 139 11.63 1.25 -18.48
CA PHE A 139 11.10 0.40 -19.55
C PHE A 139 9.94 1.11 -20.25
N ARG A 140 9.80 0.90 -21.57
CA ARG A 140 8.79 1.57 -22.38
C ARG A 140 7.44 0.91 -22.17
N THR A 141 6.60 1.52 -21.33
CA THR A 141 5.28 1.01 -20.96
C THR A 141 4.19 1.98 -21.40
N CYS A 142 2.93 1.54 -21.38
CA CYS A 142 1.78 2.41 -21.68
C CYS A 142 1.48 3.45 -20.58
N ILE A 143 2.21 3.44 -19.45
CA ILE A 143 1.98 4.36 -18.31
C ILE A 143 2.23 5.81 -18.71
N GLN A 144 3.04 6.04 -19.74
CA GLN A 144 3.40 7.37 -20.22
C GLN A 144 2.25 8.06 -20.96
N GLY A 145 1.14 7.38 -21.26
CA GLY A 145 -0.03 7.96 -21.93
C GLY A 145 0.22 8.33 -23.40
N ASN A 146 -0.79 8.93 -24.01
CA ASN A 146 -0.73 9.46 -25.38
C ASN A 146 -0.65 11.01 -25.36
N PRO A 147 -0.27 11.66 -26.46
CA PRO A 147 -0.17 13.12 -26.54
C PRO A 147 -1.49 13.83 -26.20
N GLU A 148 -2.62 13.23 -26.52
CA GLU A 148 -3.96 13.80 -26.28
C GLU A 148 -4.25 13.90 -24.77
N ILE A 149 -3.97 12.84 -24.00
CA ILE A 149 -4.09 12.84 -22.54
C ILE A 149 -3.18 13.93 -21.95
N TRP A 150 -1.95 14.03 -22.41
CA TRP A 150 -1.03 15.07 -21.91
C TRP A 150 -1.48 16.48 -22.21
N ASN A 151 -2.04 16.74 -23.39
CA ASN A 151 -2.58 18.07 -23.72
C ASN A 151 -3.78 18.42 -22.81
N LYS A 152 -4.63 17.43 -22.53
CA LYS A 152 -5.74 17.60 -21.60
C LYS A 152 -5.27 17.86 -20.17
N GLU A 153 -4.33 17.07 -19.66
CA GLU A 153 -3.78 17.25 -18.31
C GLU A 153 -3.04 18.58 -18.15
N GLU A 154 -2.36 19.05 -19.21
CA GLU A 154 -1.76 20.38 -19.23
C GLU A 154 -2.81 21.49 -19.14
N GLN A 155 -3.90 21.41 -19.90
CA GLN A 155 -5.01 22.37 -19.80
C GLN A 155 -5.63 22.36 -18.40
N ASN A 156 -5.94 21.18 -17.85
CA ASN A 156 -6.46 21.02 -16.50
C ASN A 156 -5.51 21.62 -15.45
N LEU A 157 -4.20 21.43 -15.63
CA LEU A 157 -3.18 22.02 -14.75
C LEU A 157 -3.21 23.54 -14.83
N PHE A 158 -3.21 24.12 -16.03
CA PHE A 158 -3.25 25.58 -16.20
C PHE A 158 -4.54 26.22 -15.67
N GLU A 159 -5.67 25.52 -15.75
CA GLU A 159 -6.96 25.96 -15.22
C GLU A 159 -7.05 25.85 -13.69
N SER A 160 -6.40 24.83 -13.11
CA SER A 160 -6.42 24.58 -11.65
C SER A 160 -5.35 25.35 -10.87
N LEU A 161 -4.31 25.85 -11.53
CA LEU A 161 -3.23 26.59 -10.88
C LEU A 161 -3.70 27.97 -10.40
N ALA A 162 -3.37 28.30 -9.14
CA ALA A 162 -3.55 29.64 -8.63
C ALA A 162 -2.74 30.66 -9.46
N PRO A 163 -3.26 31.87 -9.72
CA PRO A 163 -2.60 32.86 -10.58
C PRO A 163 -1.18 33.20 -10.15
N ASP A 164 -0.93 33.29 -8.85
CA ASP A 164 0.40 33.62 -8.33
C ASP A 164 1.40 32.48 -8.54
N VAL A 165 0.97 31.22 -8.35
CA VAL A 165 1.80 30.04 -8.59
C VAL A 165 2.16 29.93 -10.08
N ARG A 166 1.19 30.14 -10.96
CA ARG A 166 1.44 30.14 -12.42
C ARG A 166 2.43 31.25 -12.80
N ARG A 167 2.35 32.42 -12.18
CA ARG A 167 3.29 33.52 -12.39
C ARG A 167 4.70 33.17 -11.92
N ASP A 168 4.83 32.57 -10.73
CA ASP A 168 6.12 32.22 -10.13
C ASP A 168 6.85 31.12 -10.91
N TYR A 169 6.13 30.08 -11.32
CA TYR A 169 6.72 29.00 -12.11
C TYR A 169 6.88 29.38 -13.58
N GLY A 170 5.89 30.05 -14.17
CA GLY A 170 5.87 30.41 -15.59
C GLY A 170 5.48 29.26 -16.50
N ASP A 171 4.75 29.60 -17.56
CA ASP A 171 4.22 28.64 -18.52
C ASP A 171 5.34 27.84 -19.22
N ASP A 172 6.46 28.49 -19.56
CA ASP A 172 7.63 27.84 -20.18
C ASP A 172 8.19 26.69 -19.32
N TYR A 173 8.20 26.88 -17.99
CA TYR A 173 8.70 25.88 -17.05
C TYR A 173 7.74 24.70 -16.99
N ILE A 174 6.45 24.97 -16.83
CA ILE A 174 5.39 23.96 -16.76
C ILE A 174 5.37 23.11 -18.04
N CYS A 175 5.37 23.76 -19.21
CA CYS A 175 5.42 23.09 -20.51
C CYS A 175 6.67 22.20 -20.66
N SER A 176 7.83 22.68 -20.20
CA SER A 176 9.06 21.89 -20.30
C SER A 176 9.07 20.64 -19.40
N MET A 177 8.32 20.65 -18.29
CA MET A 177 8.11 19.45 -17.46
C MET A 177 7.35 18.37 -18.24
N LYS A 178 6.28 18.76 -18.96
CA LYS A 178 5.56 17.87 -19.87
C LYS A 178 6.48 17.33 -20.97
N THR A 179 7.26 18.19 -21.61
CA THR A 179 8.22 17.78 -22.65
C THR A 179 9.22 16.75 -22.12
N LEU A 180 9.76 16.95 -20.92
CA LEU A 180 10.69 15.99 -20.28
C LEU A 180 10.03 14.62 -20.11
N LEU A 181 8.79 14.58 -19.60
CA LEU A 181 8.06 13.33 -19.39
C LEU A 181 7.73 12.62 -20.70
N MET A 182 7.38 13.36 -21.75
CA MET A 182 7.18 12.81 -23.10
C MET A 182 8.45 12.24 -23.73
N HIS A 183 9.64 12.71 -23.34
CA HIS A 183 10.93 12.20 -23.83
C HIS A 183 11.46 11.00 -23.04
N MET A 184 10.87 10.67 -21.89
CA MET A 184 11.25 9.48 -21.09
C MET A 184 11.29 8.16 -21.90
N PRO A 185 10.35 7.85 -22.83
CA PRO A 185 10.41 6.63 -23.63
C PRO A 185 11.69 6.46 -24.47
N SER A 186 12.40 7.55 -24.77
CA SER A 186 13.67 7.52 -25.51
C SER A 186 14.83 6.96 -24.68
N PHE A 187 14.75 7.08 -23.36
CA PHE A 187 15.74 6.54 -22.42
C PHE A 187 15.35 5.17 -21.85
N SER A 188 14.13 4.72 -22.15
CA SER A 188 13.58 3.45 -21.68
C SER A 188 13.90 2.28 -22.62
N ALA A 189 14.24 1.13 -22.05
CA ALA A 189 14.39 -0.11 -22.82
C ALA A 189 13.02 -0.61 -23.31
N SER A 190 12.94 -1.11 -24.54
CA SER A 190 11.75 -1.76 -25.10
C SER A 190 11.66 -3.25 -24.78
N ASP A 191 12.80 -3.89 -24.54
CA ASP A 191 12.86 -5.32 -24.20
C ASP A 191 12.55 -5.54 -22.71
N PHE A 192 11.45 -6.23 -22.43
CA PHE A 192 11.00 -6.58 -21.08
C PHE A 192 11.59 -7.89 -20.55
N SER A 193 12.32 -8.64 -21.38
CA SER A 193 12.91 -9.93 -21.04
C SER A 193 13.66 -9.93 -19.70
N PRO A 194 14.48 -8.90 -19.35
CA PRO A 194 15.15 -8.86 -18.05
C PRO A 194 14.18 -8.81 -16.86
N VAL A 195 13.09 -8.03 -16.96
CA VAL A 195 12.09 -7.93 -15.90
C VAL A 195 11.34 -9.25 -15.74
N LEU A 196 10.94 -9.85 -16.85
CA LEU A 196 10.22 -11.11 -16.86
C LEU A 196 11.07 -12.25 -16.30
N HIS A 197 12.36 -12.30 -16.67
CA HIS A 197 13.31 -13.28 -16.16
C HIS A 197 13.48 -13.15 -14.64
N ASP A 198 13.65 -11.93 -14.13
CA ASP A 198 13.82 -11.69 -12.68
C ASP A 198 12.55 -12.03 -11.89
N VAL A 199 11.38 -11.69 -12.42
CA VAL A 199 10.08 -12.09 -11.82
C VAL A 199 9.93 -13.61 -11.84
N LEU A 200 10.26 -14.26 -12.95
CA LEU A 200 10.21 -15.72 -13.07
C LEU A 200 11.17 -16.39 -12.08
N HIS A 201 12.39 -15.89 -11.97
CA HIS A 201 13.36 -16.40 -10.99
C HIS A 201 12.86 -16.21 -9.56
N ALA A 202 12.27 -15.06 -9.22
CA ALA A 202 11.69 -14.82 -7.91
C ALA A 202 10.56 -15.82 -7.56
N LEU A 203 9.73 -16.16 -8.55
CA LEU A 203 8.61 -17.09 -8.38
C LEU A 203 9.04 -18.56 -8.38
N LEU A 204 10.02 -18.97 -9.17
CA LEU A 204 10.33 -20.39 -9.38
C LEU A 204 11.57 -20.88 -8.60
N ALA A 205 12.55 -20.02 -8.34
CA ALA A 205 13.83 -20.46 -7.76
C ALA A 205 13.65 -21.04 -6.35
N MET A 206 14.39 -22.09 -6.00
CA MET A 206 14.38 -22.62 -4.63
C MET A 206 14.82 -21.57 -3.59
N ARG A 207 15.76 -20.68 -3.96
CA ARG A 207 16.28 -19.60 -3.11
C ARG A 207 16.29 -18.29 -3.90
N PRO A 208 15.15 -17.58 -3.99
CA PRO A 208 15.09 -16.29 -4.67
C PRO A 208 15.86 -15.22 -3.89
N TYR A 209 16.41 -14.23 -4.60
CA TYR A 209 16.96 -13.02 -3.99
C TYR A 209 15.85 -12.15 -3.38
N GLY A 210 16.20 -11.36 -2.36
CA GLY A 210 15.27 -10.38 -1.78
C GLY A 210 15.07 -9.14 -2.64
N LEU A 211 16.05 -8.82 -3.49
CA LEU A 211 16.06 -7.66 -4.38
C LEU A 211 16.60 -8.07 -5.76
N TYR A 212 15.87 -7.67 -6.80
CA TYR A 212 16.25 -7.77 -8.20
C TYR A 212 16.28 -6.36 -8.79
N THR A 213 17.19 -6.12 -9.72
CA THR A 213 17.37 -4.79 -10.34
C THR A 213 17.48 -4.92 -11.86
N PRO A 214 16.38 -5.30 -12.56
CA PRO A 214 16.42 -5.53 -13.99
C PRO A 214 16.59 -4.23 -14.78
N GLY A 215 17.31 -4.33 -15.88
CA GLY A 215 17.50 -3.23 -16.82
C GLY A 215 18.84 -2.51 -16.69
N LYS A 216 19.16 -1.70 -17.71
CA LYS A 216 20.48 -1.11 -17.86
C LYS A 216 20.75 -0.13 -16.72
N ASN A 217 21.88 -0.35 -16.03
CA ASN A 217 22.38 0.49 -14.94
C ASN A 217 21.45 0.61 -13.71
N ALA A 218 20.36 -0.17 -13.60
CA ALA A 218 19.45 -0.13 -12.45
C ALA A 218 20.19 -0.30 -11.11
N TYR A 219 21.01 -1.35 -11.02
CA TYR A 219 21.84 -1.63 -9.85
C TYR A 219 22.86 -0.50 -9.58
N LYS A 220 23.50 0.03 -10.63
CA LYS A 220 24.49 1.10 -10.49
C LYS A 220 23.88 2.38 -9.94
N TYR A 221 22.72 2.79 -10.42
CA TYR A 221 22.02 3.97 -9.89
C TYR A 221 21.62 3.78 -8.43
N LEU A 222 21.18 2.56 -8.07
CA LEU A 222 20.90 2.24 -6.67
C LEU A 222 22.16 2.34 -5.81
N LEU A 223 23.30 1.82 -6.28
CA LEU A 223 24.58 1.93 -5.58
C LEU A 223 25.02 3.39 -5.41
N ILE A 224 24.93 4.20 -6.47
CA ILE A 224 25.28 5.61 -6.39
C ILE A 224 24.42 6.28 -5.31
N PHE A 225 23.10 6.06 -5.32
CA PHE A 225 22.23 6.64 -4.31
C PHE A 225 22.55 6.16 -2.87
N CYS A 226 22.80 4.86 -2.67
CA CYS A 226 23.03 4.31 -1.34
C CYS A 226 24.41 4.63 -0.74
N TYR A 227 25.44 4.77 -1.58
CA TYR A 227 26.83 4.87 -1.12
C TYR A 227 27.51 6.21 -1.40
N SER A 228 26.95 7.06 -2.25
CA SER A 228 27.52 8.39 -2.48
C SER A 228 26.98 9.43 -1.49
N PRO A 229 27.77 10.47 -1.16
CA PRO A 229 27.25 11.62 -0.45
C PRO A 229 26.05 12.26 -1.17
N LEU A 230 25.06 12.76 -0.43
CA LEU A 230 23.84 13.33 -1.01
C LEU A 230 24.12 14.43 -2.04
N TRP A 231 25.08 15.32 -1.78
CA TRP A 231 25.45 16.38 -2.71
C TRP A 231 25.95 15.84 -4.07
N PHE A 232 26.63 14.70 -4.08
CA PHE A 232 27.16 14.09 -5.30
C PHE A 232 26.02 13.46 -6.10
N TYR A 233 25.11 12.76 -5.41
CA TYR A 233 23.90 12.23 -6.02
C TYR A 233 23.04 13.35 -6.61
N ASP A 234 22.78 14.41 -5.83
CA ASP A 234 21.95 15.56 -6.24
C ASP A 234 22.56 16.28 -7.45
N PHE A 235 23.88 16.44 -7.47
CA PHE A 235 24.60 16.98 -8.62
C PHE A 235 24.45 16.09 -9.87
N PHE A 236 24.66 14.78 -9.71
CA PHE A 236 24.59 13.82 -10.81
C PHE A 236 23.16 13.73 -11.39
N ILE A 237 22.15 13.58 -10.53
CA ILE A 237 20.75 13.45 -10.96
C ILE A 237 20.21 14.76 -11.53
N GLY A 238 20.64 15.90 -10.97
CA GLY A 238 20.30 17.22 -11.48
C GLY A 238 20.79 17.44 -12.91
N ARG A 239 21.98 16.92 -13.24
CA ARG A 239 22.53 16.98 -14.60
C ARG A 239 21.86 15.98 -15.56
N CYS A 240 21.55 14.78 -15.10
CA CYS A 240 20.83 13.78 -15.92
C CYS A 240 19.39 14.20 -16.24
N MET A 241 18.73 14.93 -15.33
CA MET A 241 17.35 15.39 -15.49
C MET A 241 17.26 16.91 -15.59
N SER A 242 18.15 17.60 -16.30
CA SER A 242 18.06 19.06 -16.43
C SER A 242 16.84 19.51 -17.25
N LEU A 243 16.15 20.58 -16.83
CA LEU A 243 15.16 21.27 -17.68
C LEU A 243 15.85 22.37 -18.51
N PRO A 244 15.30 22.68 -19.70
CA PRO A 244 15.75 23.82 -20.49
C PRO A 244 15.32 25.17 -19.88
N SER A 245 14.25 25.21 -19.08
CA SER A 245 13.74 26.43 -18.46
C SER A 245 13.78 26.35 -16.93
N MET A 246 14.00 27.51 -16.29
CA MET A 246 13.90 27.69 -14.84
C MET A 246 12.58 28.38 -14.50
N PRO A 247 12.07 28.21 -13.27
CA PRO A 247 10.92 28.97 -12.78
C PRO A 247 11.09 30.46 -13.00
N SER A 248 10.03 31.14 -13.45
CA SER A 248 10.05 32.59 -13.74
C SER A 248 10.52 33.45 -12.57
N ALA A 249 10.07 33.17 -11.35
CA ALA A 249 10.50 33.88 -10.14
C ALA A 249 12.03 33.80 -9.92
N LEU A 250 12.63 32.66 -10.24
CA LEU A 250 14.08 32.45 -10.11
C LEU A 250 14.89 33.10 -11.25
N ARG A 251 14.26 33.38 -12.40
CA ARG A 251 14.88 34.17 -13.48
C ARG A 251 14.95 35.65 -13.11
N VAL A 252 13.88 36.19 -12.55
CA VAL A 252 13.81 37.61 -12.16
C VAL A 252 14.82 37.94 -11.05
N ALA A 253 15.05 37.03 -10.10
CA ALA A 253 16.02 37.24 -9.02
C ALA A 253 17.51 37.24 -9.45
N LYS A 254 17.81 36.85 -10.69
CA LYS A 254 19.18 36.83 -11.24
C LYS A 254 19.52 38.03 -12.13
N ASN A 255 18.53 38.82 -12.52
CA ASN A 255 18.69 40.04 -13.31
C ASN A 255 18.62 41.26 -12.40
#